data_AF-A0A7V1HDY5-F1
#
_entry.id   AF-A0A7V1HDY5-F1
#
_cell.length_a   1.000
_cell.length_b   1.000
_cell.length_c   1.000
_cell.angle_alpha   90.00
_cell.angle_beta   90.00
_cell.angle_gamma   90.00
#
_symmetry.space_group_name_H-M   'P 1'
#
loop_
_entity.id
_entity.type
_entity.pdbx_description
1 polymer ?
#
loop_
_entity_poly.entity_id
_entity_poly.type
_entity_poly.pdbx_seq_one_letter_code
_entity_poly.pdbx_strand_id
1 'polypeptide(L)'
;MAIKKYKAPPFVMVKLEMLKDPDWRNLSSSAKIIYIYLKSKFNHKTLGQVSLSYGEIGDMFSSKTISRAFKELQDKSWIEKIKQGGLFGGVCSYKFNGKYKEFIYLKQRFNV
;
A
#
# COMPACT_ATOMS: atom_id res chain seq x y z
N MET A 1 -26.75 -12.70 -9.57
CA MET A 1 -25.84 -11.80 -10.33
C MET A 1 -24.40 -12.18 -10.06
N ALA A 2 -23.64 -12.60 -11.08
CA ALA A 2 -22.21 -12.86 -10.93
C ALA A 2 -21.45 -11.53 -10.85
N ILE A 3 -20.71 -11.31 -9.77
CA ILE A 3 -19.84 -10.13 -9.64
C ILE A 3 -18.69 -10.30 -10.64
N LYS A 4 -18.71 -9.53 -11.74
CA LYS A 4 -17.62 -9.50 -12.72
C LYS A 4 -16.34 -9.09 -11.98
N LYS A 5 -15.36 -10.00 -11.90
CA LYS A 5 -14.07 -9.76 -11.24
C LYS A 5 -13.28 -8.75 -12.08
N TYR A 6 -13.46 -7.46 -11.85
CA TYR A 6 -12.57 -6.45 -12.42
C TYR A 6 -11.22 -6.59 -11.73
N LYS A 7 -10.26 -7.22 -12.42
CA LYS A 7 -8.85 -7.22 -12.01
C LYS A 7 -8.36 -5.78 -12.07
N ALA A 8 -7.52 -5.39 -11.11
CA ALA A 8 -6.73 -4.18 -11.30
C ALA A 8 -5.97 -4.30 -12.63
N PRO A 9 -5.79 -3.22 -13.40
CA PRO A 9 -4.89 -3.17 -14.54
C PRO A 9 -3.50 -3.74 -14.19
N PRO A 10 -2.72 -4.18 -15.20
CA PRO A 10 -1.39 -4.75 -14.99
C PRO A 10 -0.34 -3.68 -14.64
N PHE A 11 -0.71 -2.69 -13.84
CA PHE A 11 0.13 -1.61 -13.34
C PHE A 11 -0.40 -1.09 -11.99
N VAL A 12 0.49 -0.53 -11.18
CA VAL A 12 0.12 0.12 -9.91
C VAL A 12 -0.09 1.60 -10.15
N MET A 13 -1.30 2.11 -9.88
CA MET A 13 -1.58 3.54 -9.99
C MET A 13 -1.06 4.34 -8.81
N VAL A 14 -0.21 5.31 -9.10
CA VAL A 14 0.13 6.45 -8.25
C VAL A 14 -0.43 7.72 -8.90
N LYS A 15 -0.96 8.66 -8.10
CA LYS A 15 -1.50 9.91 -8.66
C LYS A 15 -0.34 10.79 -9.11
N LEU A 16 -0.45 11.44 -10.28
CA LEU A 16 0.58 12.36 -10.78
C LEU A 16 0.89 13.49 -9.80
N GLU A 17 -0.12 13.94 -9.04
CA GLU A 17 0.05 14.94 -7.98
C GLU A 17 1.06 14.53 -6.91
N MET A 18 1.22 13.24 -6.64
CA MET A 18 2.21 12.74 -5.67
C MET A 18 3.62 13.16 -6.10
N LEU A 19 3.91 13.24 -7.40
CA LEU A 19 5.22 13.65 -7.90
C LEU A 19 5.53 15.13 -7.63
N LYS A 20 4.53 15.95 -7.33
CA LYS A 20 4.68 17.38 -6.97
C LYS A 20 4.54 17.60 -5.46
N ASP A 21 4.01 16.62 -4.73
CA ASP A 21 3.75 16.73 -3.30
C ASP A 21 5.06 16.68 -2.48
N PRO A 22 5.37 17.71 -1.67
CA PRO A 22 6.55 17.72 -0.81
C PRO A 22 6.60 16.52 0.15
N ASP A 23 5.46 16.10 0.70
CA ASP A 23 5.41 14.98 1.65
C ASP A 23 5.80 13.67 0.99
N TRP A 24 5.39 13.47 -0.27
CA TRP A 24 5.82 12.32 -1.07
C TRP A 24 7.30 12.44 -1.42
N ARG A 25 7.76 13.61 -1.88
CA ARG A 25 9.17 13.81 -2.28
C ARG A 25 10.12 13.56 -1.13
N ASN A 26 9.75 13.96 0.08
CA ASN A 26 10.53 13.78 1.30
C ASN A 26 10.57 12.33 1.81
N LEU A 27 9.83 11.39 1.22
CA LEU A 27 9.96 9.96 1.54
C LEU A 27 11.28 9.39 1.02
N SER A 28 11.88 8.48 1.78
CA SER A 28 12.98 7.66 1.28
C SER A 28 12.58 6.86 0.03
N SER A 29 13.57 6.55 -0.83
CA SER A 29 13.34 5.72 -2.02
C SER A 29 12.75 4.35 -1.66
N SER A 30 13.21 3.73 -0.57
CA SER A 30 12.66 2.49 -0.04
C SER A 30 11.19 2.63 0.39
N ALA A 31 10.82 3.71 1.07
CA ALA A 31 9.43 3.96 1.47
C ALA A 31 8.52 4.15 0.26
N LYS A 32 8.95 4.90 -0.75
CA LYS A 32 8.20 5.07 -2.01
C LYS A 32 7.96 3.73 -2.72
N ILE A 33 9.00 2.90 -2.86
CA ILE A 33 8.90 1.59 -3.50
C ILE A 33 7.97 0.67 -2.69
N ILE A 34 8.17 0.56 -1.38
CA ILE A 34 7.34 -0.28 -0.51
C ILE A 34 5.87 0.17 -0.54
N TYR A 35 5.60 1.48 -0.57
CA TYR A 35 4.24 2.00 -0.74
C TYR A 35 3.58 1.55 -2.05
N ILE A 36 4.34 1.54 -3.16
CA ILE A 36 3.87 1.04 -4.46
C ILE A 36 3.58 -0.47 -4.38
N TYR A 37 4.45 -1.26 -3.75
CA TYR A 37 4.19 -2.69 -3.54
C TYR A 37 2.98 -2.93 -2.64
N LEU A 38 2.77 -2.14 -1.59
CA LEU A 38 1.54 -2.19 -0.80
C LEU A 38 0.31 -1.90 -1.67
N LYS A 39 0.37 -0.88 -2.55
CA LYS A 39 -0.74 -0.56 -3.44
C LYS A 39 -1.05 -1.68 -4.43
N SER A 40 -0.07 -2.46 -4.85
CA SER A 40 -0.28 -3.61 -5.73
C SER A 40 -1.09 -4.72 -5.06
N LYS A 41 -1.02 -4.83 -3.73
CA LYS A 41 -1.78 -5.82 -2.93
C LYS A 41 -3.23 -5.42 -2.69
N PHE A 42 -3.60 -4.18 -2.97
CA PHE A 42 -4.97 -3.71 -2.79
C PHE A 42 -5.94 -4.48 -3.68
N ASN A 43 -7.01 -5.00 -3.08
CA ASN A 43 -8.13 -5.55 -3.80
C ASN A 43 -9.45 -5.19 -3.09
N HIS A 44 -10.56 -5.22 -3.84
CA HIS A 44 -11.88 -4.84 -3.34
C HIS A 44 -12.39 -5.75 -2.20
N LYS A 45 -11.90 -6.99 -2.11
CA LYS A 45 -12.34 -7.95 -1.10
C LYS A 45 -11.74 -7.69 0.27
N THR A 46 -10.56 -7.07 0.32
CA THR A 46 -9.87 -6.80 1.59
C THR A 46 -10.31 -5.48 2.23
N LEU A 47 -11.29 -4.77 1.67
CA LEU A 47 -11.83 -3.51 2.21
C LEU A 47 -10.72 -2.48 2.54
N GLY A 48 -9.68 -2.43 1.70
CA GLY A 48 -8.55 -1.52 1.90
C GLY A 48 -7.50 -1.97 2.91
N GLN A 49 -7.63 -3.17 3.47
CA GLN A 49 -6.57 -3.80 4.25
C GLN A 49 -5.59 -4.51 3.30
N VAL A 50 -4.31 -4.22 3.43
CA VAL A 50 -3.25 -4.82 2.63
C VAL A 50 -2.16 -5.39 3.53
N SER A 51 -1.57 -6.49 3.11
CA SER A 51 -0.45 -7.12 3.78
C SER A 51 0.69 -7.25 2.80
N LEU A 52 1.90 -6.96 3.28
CA LEU A 52 3.14 -7.16 2.55
C LEU A 52 4.14 -7.75 3.54
N SER A 53 4.54 -8.99 3.30
CA SER A 53 5.50 -9.71 4.11
C SER A 53 6.93 -9.30 3.77
N TYR A 54 7.85 -9.49 4.71
CA TYR A 54 9.27 -9.19 4.48
C TYR A 54 9.86 -10.12 3.41
N GLY A 55 9.39 -11.37 3.32
CA GLY A 55 9.85 -12.32 2.31
C GLY A 55 9.50 -11.91 0.88
N GLU A 56 8.39 -11.19 0.68
CA GLU A 56 7.98 -10.72 -0.66
C GLU A 56 8.85 -9.60 -1.24
N ILE A 57 9.65 -8.92 -0.40
CA ILE A 57 10.50 -7.80 -0.80
C ILE A 57 11.94 -7.90 -0.24
N GLY A 58 12.28 -9.05 0.34
CA GLY A 58 13.54 -9.28 1.05
C GLY A 58 14.74 -9.43 0.12
N ASP A 59 14.49 -9.73 -1.15
CA ASP A 59 15.47 -9.72 -2.24
C ASP A 59 15.88 -8.30 -2.64
N MET A 60 14.98 -7.32 -2.50
CA MET A 60 15.24 -5.91 -2.84
C MET A 60 15.81 -5.11 -1.67
N PHE A 61 15.44 -5.44 -0.43
CA PHE A 61 15.79 -4.65 0.74
C PHE A 61 16.13 -5.52 1.95
N SER A 62 17.12 -5.09 2.74
CA SER A 62 17.38 -5.70 4.04
C SER A 62 16.18 -5.54 4.99
N SER A 63 15.99 -6.47 5.92
CA SER A 63 14.93 -6.39 6.96
C SER A 63 14.97 -5.07 7.74
N LYS A 64 16.16 -4.51 7.98
CA LYS A 64 16.33 -3.22 8.65
C LYS A 64 15.79 -2.07 7.80
N THR A 65 16.06 -2.09 6.49
CA THR A 65 15.55 -1.10 5.54
C THR A 65 14.03 -1.19 5.43
N ILE A 66 13.49 -2.41 5.32
CA ILE A 66 12.04 -2.66 5.27
C ILE A 66 11.36 -2.09 6.52
N SER A 67 11.88 -2.43 7.71
CA SER A 67 11.35 -1.96 8.99
C SER A 67 11.34 -0.42 9.09
N ARG A 68 12.45 0.22 8.71
CA ARG A 68 12.57 1.69 8.68
C ARG A 68 11.58 2.32 7.71
N ALA A 69 11.42 1.76 6.51
CA ALA A 69 10.49 2.26 5.51
C ALA A 69 9.02 2.16 5.97
N PHE A 70 8.63 1.03 6.58
CA PHE A 70 7.30 0.90 7.17
C PHE A 70 7.09 1.91 8.31
N LYS A 71 8.09 2.12 9.17
CA LYS A 71 8.02 3.12 10.24
C LYS A 71 7.87 4.52 9.66
N GLU A 72 8.66 4.89 8.66
CA GLU A 72 8.57 6.18 7.98
C GLU A 72 7.18 6.43 7.37
N LEU A 73 6.62 5.43 6.68
CA LEU A 73 5.28 5.54 6.10
C LEU A 73 4.18 5.70 7.17
N GLN A 74 4.35 5.08 8.35
CA GLN A 74 3.43 5.25 9.49
C GLN A 74 3.59 6.64 10.13
N ASP A 75 4.82 7.04 10.45
CA ASP A 75 5.14 8.32 11.08
C ASP A 75 4.64 9.50 10.22
N LYS A 76 4.74 9.38 8.89
CA LYS A 76 4.26 10.38 7.92
C LYS A 76 2.80 10.16 7.48
N SER A 77 2.04 9.31 8.17
CA SER A 77 0.59 9.10 7.94
C SER A 77 0.20 8.65 6.52
N TRP A 78 1.10 7.95 5.80
CA TRP A 78 0.79 7.35 4.50
C TRP A 78 0.05 6.01 4.64
N ILE A 79 0.36 5.28 5.71
CA ILE A 79 -0.29 4.03 6.08
C ILE A 79 -0.53 3.97 7.58
N GLU A 80 -1.47 3.16 8.00
CA GLU A 80 -1.75 2.84 9.39
C GLU A 80 -1.71 1.32 9.56
N LYS A 81 -1.01 0.83 10.59
CA LYS A 81 -0.99 -0.59 10.91
C LYS A 81 -2.26 -0.97 11.66
N ILE A 82 -3.04 -1.88 11.10
CA ILE A 82 -4.32 -2.33 11.66
C ILE A 82 -4.17 -3.63 12.44
N LYS A 83 -3.29 -4.51 11.97
CA LYS A 83 -2.98 -5.77 12.66
C LYS A 83 -1.48 -5.94 12.76
N GLN A 84 -1.02 -6.15 13.98
CA GLN A 84 0.34 -6.62 14.23
C GLN A 84 0.39 -8.12 13.97
N GLY A 85 1.24 -8.53 13.04
CA GLY A 85 1.65 -9.92 12.86
C GLY A 85 2.68 -10.34 13.91
N GLY A 86 2.87 -11.65 14.11
CA GLY A 86 3.91 -12.17 15.01
C GLY A 86 3.56 -13.48 15.69
N LEU A 87 2.36 -13.60 16.27
CA LEU A 87 1.88 -14.89 16.77
C LEU A 87 1.50 -15.79 15.58
N PHE A 88 2.09 -16.99 15.53
CA PHE A 88 1.82 -18.03 14.53
C PHE A 88 2.13 -17.64 13.06
N GLY A 89 3.12 -16.77 12.83
CA GLY A 89 3.54 -16.42 11.47
C GLY A 89 2.60 -15.48 10.72
N GLY A 90 1.67 -14.82 11.42
CA GLY A 90 0.78 -13.84 10.81
C GLY A 90 1.52 -12.63 10.22
N VAL A 91 1.11 -12.18 9.03
CA VAL A 91 1.64 -10.97 8.38
C VAL A 91 0.96 -9.73 8.97
N CYS A 92 1.68 -8.62 9.08
CA CYS A 92 1.07 -7.33 9.44
C CYS A 92 0.05 -6.91 8.37
N SER A 93 -1.05 -6.27 8.78
CA SER A 93 -1.99 -5.64 7.86
C SER A 93 -2.02 -4.13 8.07
N TYR A 94 -2.19 -3.42 6.97
CA TYR A 94 -2.13 -1.97 6.90
C TYR A 94 -3.33 -1.43 6.14
N LYS A 95 -3.76 -0.22 6.46
CA LYS A 95 -4.68 0.59 5.66
C LYS A 95 -3.94 1.80 5.12
N PHE A 96 -4.34 2.25 3.93
CA PHE A 96 -3.85 3.51 3.38
C PHE A 96 -4.51 4.68 4.09
N ASN A 97 -3.72 5.70 4.39
CA ASN A 97 -4.19 6.93 5.02
C ASN A 97 -3.77 8.16 4.20
N GLY A 98 -4.27 9.33 4.59
CA GLY A 98 -3.95 10.62 4.00
C GLY A 98 -4.62 10.90 2.65
N LYS A 99 -4.09 11.91 1.95
CA LYS A 99 -4.62 12.50 0.72
C LYS A 99 -4.72 11.51 -0.46
N TYR A 100 -3.89 10.46 -0.44
CA TYR A 100 -3.74 9.52 -1.56
C TYR A 100 -4.27 8.11 -1.26
N LYS A 101 -5.11 7.98 -0.22
CA LYS A 101 -5.72 6.70 0.20
C LYS A 101 -6.72 6.12 -0.80
N GLU A 102 -7.28 6.94 -1.67
CA GLU A 102 -8.30 6.50 -2.63
C GLU A 102 -7.72 5.66 -3.76
N PHE A 103 -8.46 4.63 -4.14
CA PHE A 103 -8.21 3.81 -5.32
C PHE A 103 -9.23 4.18 -6.40
N ILE A 104 -8.76 4.67 -7.55
CA ILE A 104 -9.63 5.15 -8.65
C ILE A 104 -10.53 4.01 -9.19
N TYR A 105 -10.09 2.75 -9.07
CA TYR A 105 -10.88 1.57 -9.41
C TYR A 105 -12.19 1.44 -8.62
N LEU A 106 -12.29 2.06 -7.43
CA LEU A 106 -13.52 2.08 -6.64
C LEU A 106 -14.55 3.08 -7.18
N LYS A 107 -14.11 4.18 -7.82
CA LYS A 107 -15.01 5.21 -8.38
C LYS A 107 -15.70 4.76 -9.67
N GLN A 108 -15.07 3.89 -10.46
CA GLN A 108 -15.68 3.29 -11.65
C GLN A 108 -16.89 2.37 -11.33
N ARG A 109 -17.15 2.07 -10.04
CA ARG A 109 -18.28 1.26 -9.57
C ARG A 109 -19.57 2.06 -9.34
N PHE A 110 -19.51 3.40 -9.25
CA PHE A 110 -20.65 4.24 -8.83
C PHE A 110 -21.10 5.27 -9.87
N ASN A 111 -20.55 5.24 -11.09
CA ASN A 111 -21.04 6.02 -12.24
C ASN A 111 -21.73 5.10 -13.26
N VAL A 112 -22.78 4.40 -12.82
CA VAL A 112 -23.80 3.77 -13.69
C VAL A 112 -25.15 4.22 -13.19
#